data_AF-A0AAD2B9C4-F1
#
_entry.id   AF-A0AAD2B9C4-F1
#
_cell.length_a   1.000
_cell.length_b   1.000
_cell.length_c   1.000
_cell.angle_alpha   90.00
_cell.angle_beta   90.00
_cell.angle_gamma   90.00
#
_symmetry.space_group_name_H-M   'P 1'
#
loop_
_entity.id
_entity.type
_entity.pdbx_description
1 polymer ?
#
loop_
_entity_poly.entity_id
_entity_poly.type
_entity_poly.pdbx_seq_one_letter_code
_entity_poly.pdbx_strand_id
1 'polypeptide(L)'
;MTWVVVLAAPWETLLIRTGVIVYPHGAVWAGFVPPWLLALWVLFAIQVNVLFRWLRGRWWLAMALGAIAGPLSFRAGAALGAALIPDLTATLGVLAIGWAVWMPLLVWMGERSDGTGSLP
;
A
#
# COMPACT_ATOMS: atom_id res chain seq x y z
N MET A 1 6.23 -6.47 -11.06
CA MET A 1 6.54 -5.82 -9.76
C MET A 1 6.93 -4.36 -9.87
N THR A 2 7.75 -3.95 -10.84
CA THR A 2 8.17 -2.54 -11.03
C THR A 2 6.99 -1.55 -11.12
N TRP A 3 5.86 -1.96 -11.71
CA TRP A 3 4.64 -1.14 -11.82
C TRP A 3 4.06 -0.72 -10.47
N VAL A 4 4.24 -1.52 -9.42
CA VAL A 4 3.78 -1.17 -8.06
C VAL A 4 4.50 0.08 -7.58
N VAL A 5 5.82 0.16 -7.78
CA VAL A 5 6.62 1.32 -7.36
C VAL A 5 6.21 2.57 -8.12
N VAL A 6 5.99 2.44 -9.43
CA VAL A 6 5.60 3.57 -10.31
C VAL A 6 4.29 4.20 -9.85
N LEU A 7 3.33 3.40 -9.38
CA LEU A 7 2.03 3.89 -8.94
C LEU A 7 2.01 4.27 -7.45
N ALA A 8 2.73 3.53 -6.60
CA ALA A 8 2.79 3.80 -5.16
C ALA A 8 3.55 5.10 -4.87
N ALA A 9 4.60 5.43 -5.63
CA ALA A 9 5.40 6.61 -5.35
C ALA A 9 4.61 7.93 -5.43
N PRO A 10 3.80 8.21 -6.47
CA PRO A 10 2.92 9.38 -6.50
C PRO A 10 1.88 9.38 -5.38
N TRP A 11 1.28 8.23 -5.06
CA TRP A 11 0.29 8.11 -3.99
C TRP A 11 0.89 8.46 -2.62
N GLU A 12 2.01 7.84 -2.25
CA GLU A 12 2.69 8.13 -0.98
C GLU A 12 3.19 9.57 -0.92
N THR A 13 3.74 10.07 -2.03
CA THR A 13 4.18 11.47 -2.11
C THR A 13 3.00 12.43 -1.92
N LEU A 14 1.82 12.12 -2.46
CA LEU A 14 0.62 12.93 -2.24
C LEU A 14 0.24 12.96 -0.76
N LEU A 15 0.15 11.80 -0.09
CA LEU A 15 -0.18 11.71 1.33
C LEU A 15 0.79 12.51 2.21
N ILE A 16 2.08 12.48 1.87
CA ILE A 16 3.12 13.23 2.56
C ILE A 16 2.96 14.74 2.33
N ARG A 17 2.78 15.16 1.06
CA ARG A 17 2.66 16.59 0.73
C ARG A 17 1.38 17.22 1.27
N THR A 18 0.30 16.47 1.37
CA THR A 18 -0.95 16.95 1.99
C THR A 18 -0.90 16.91 3.52
N GLY A 19 0.19 16.43 4.11
CA GLY A 19 0.34 16.33 5.57
C GLY A 19 -0.53 15.27 6.22
N VAL A 20 -1.09 14.34 5.45
CA VAL A 20 -1.89 13.22 5.98
C VAL A 20 -0.99 12.28 6.77
N ILE A 21 0.24 12.07 6.31
CA ILE A 21 1.25 11.26 7.00
C ILE A 21 2.58 12.00 6.98
N VAL A 22 3.25 12.04 8.12
CA VAL A 22 4.58 12.66 8.23
C VAL A 22 5.59 11.58 8.61
N TYR A 23 6.62 11.43 7.80
CA TYR A 23 7.74 10.52 8.08
C TYR A 23 8.93 11.33 8.59
N PRO A 24 9.24 11.29 9.90
CA PRO A 24 10.30 12.12 10.49
C PRO A 24 11.71 11.65 10.13
N HIS A 25 11.88 10.39 9.71
CA HIS A 25 13.20 9.78 9.46
C HIS A 25 13.25 9.02 8.13
N GLY A 26 14.44 8.93 7.54
CA GLY A 26 14.73 8.09 6.38
C GLY A 26 14.24 8.63 5.02
N ALA A 27 13.71 9.86 4.98
CA ALA A 27 13.44 10.55 3.73
C ALA A 27 14.75 11.05 3.11
N VAL A 28 14.97 10.73 1.83
CA VAL A 28 16.13 11.24 1.06
C VAL A 28 15.85 12.67 0.58
N TRP A 29 14.61 12.95 0.18
CA TRP A 29 14.15 14.28 -0.22
C TRP A 29 12.92 14.67 0.57
N ALA A 30 12.92 15.89 1.12
CA ALA A 30 11.80 16.40 1.89
C ALA A 30 10.52 16.45 1.03
N GLY A 31 9.41 15.95 1.58
CA GLY A 31 8.12 15.93 0.90
C GLY A 31 7.98 14.87 -0.20
N PHE A 32 8.92 13.93 -0.33
CA PHE A 32 8.83 12.79 -1.21
C PHE A 32 8.81 11.47 -0.44
N VAL A 33 8.28 10.44 -1.07
CA VAL A 33 8.25 9.09 -0.51
C VAL A 33 9.67 8.59 -0.17
N PRO A 34 9.90 8.07 1.05
CA PRO A 34 11.17 7.44 1.40
C PRO A 34 11.43 6.14 0.61
N PRO A 35 12.68 5.85 0.21
CA PRO A 35 12.99 4.61 -0.53
C PRO A 35 12.61 3.34 0.23
N TRP A 36 12.72 3.34 1.56
CA TRP A 36 12.37 2.20 2.40
C TRP A 36 10.86 1.89 2.35
N LEU A 37 10.01 2.90 2.18
CA LEU A 37 8.56 2.70 2.08
C LEU A 37 8.21 2.05 0.73
N LEU A 38 8.89 2.46 -0.35
CA LEU A 38 8.76 1.80 -1.65
C LEU A 38 9.23 0.34 -1.61
N ALA A 39 10.26 0.03 -0.83
CA ALA A 39 10.68 -1.35 -0.62
C ALA A 39 9.59 -2.17 0.10
N LEU A 40 8.92 -1.59 1.11
CA LEU A 40 7.78 -2.24 1.77
C LEU A 40 6.61 -2.48 0.80
N TRP A 41 6.33 -1.55 -0.11
CA TRP A 41 5.33 -1.75 -1.17
C TRP A 41 5.67 -2.95 -2.06
N VAL A 42 6.92 -3.11 -2.46
CA VAL A 42 7.37 -4.26 -3.27
C VAL A 42 7.24 -5.57 -2.48
N LEU A 43 7.72 -5.59 -1.22
CA LEU A 43 7.60 -6.76 -0.34
C LEU A 43 6.15 -7.15 -0.11
N PHE A 44 5.27 -6.17 0.09
CA PHE A 44 3.85 -6.41 0.25
C PHE A 44 3.22 -6.97 -1.04
N ALA A 45 3.57 -6.42 -2.21
CA ALA A 45 3.10 -6.93 -3.50
C ALA A 45 3.52 -8.39 -3.74
N ILE A 46 4.73 -8.78 -3.34
CA ILE A 46 5.19 -10.17 -3.39
C ILE A 46 4.35 -11.06 -2.47
N GLN A 47 4.11 -10.63 -1.22
CA GLN A 47 3.26 -11.36 -0.28
C GLN A 47 1.82 -11.51 -0.78
N VAL A 48 1.23 -10.44 -1.34
CA VAL A 48 -0.09 -10.49 -1.98
C VAL A 48 -0.09 -11.50 -3.12
N ASN A 49 0.94 -11.52 -3.94
CA ASN A 49 1.01 -12.42 -5.08
C ASN A 49 1.06 -13.91 -4.66
N VAL A 50 1.81 -14.24 -3.61
CA VAL A 50 1.99 -15.64 -3.16
C VAL A 50 0.87 -16.08 -2.21
N LEU A 51 0.57 -15.29 -1.19
CA LEU A 51 -0.32 -15.68 -0.08
C LEU A 51 -1.81 -15.42 -0.40
N PHE A 52 -2.10 -14.42 -1.23
CA PHE A 52 -3.48 -13.98 -1.51
C PHE A 52 -3.95 -14.37 -2.92
N ARG A 53 -3.38 -15.44 -3.51
CA ARG A 53 -3.86 -16.00 -4.80
C ARG A 53 -5.36 -16.31 -4.78
N TRP A 54 -5.88 -16.75 -3.64
CA TRP A 54 -7.29 -17.08 -3.43
C TRP A 54 -8.23 -15.85 -3.49
N LEU A 55 -7.67 -14.64 -3.44
CA LEU A 55 -8.39 -13.38 -3.51
C LEU A 55 -8.62 -12.90 -4.96
N ARG A 56 -7.99 -13.57 -5.94
CA ARG A 56 -8.20 -13.31 -7.38
C ARG A 56 -9.66 -13.54 -7.74
N GLY A 57 -10.24 -12.61 -8.50
CA GLY A 57 -11.67 -12.60 -8.85
C GLY A 57 -12.63 -12.21 -7.71
N ARG A 58 -12.16 -12.08 -6.46
CA ARG A 58 -12.98 -11.71 -5.28
C ARG A 58 -12.80 -10.24 -4.92
N TRP A 59 -13.09 -9.36 -5.88
CA TRP A 59 -12.82 -7.92 -5.81
C TRP A 59 -13.39 -7.24 -4.55
N TRP A 60 -14.65 -7.52 -4.20
CA TRP A 60 -15.28 -6.95 -3.01
C TRP A 60 -14.57 -7.32 -1.71
N LEU A 61 -14.11 -8.57 -1.60
CA LEU A 61 -13.37 -9.02 -0.43
C LEU A 61 -11.99 -8.37 -0.38
N ALA A 62 -11.33 -8.21 -1.54
CA ALA A 62 -10.07 -7.48 -1.61
C ALA A 62 -10.22 -6.02 -1.17
N MET A 63 -11.28 -5.35 -1.64
CA MET A 63 -11.59 -3.98 -1.23
C MET A 63 -11.83 -3.89 0.28
N ALA A 64 -12.66 -4.76 0.85
CA ALA A 64 -12.95 -4.77 2.28
C ALA A 64 -11.71 -5.05 3.13
N LEU A 65 -10.92 -6.05 2.74
CA LEU A 65 -9.65 -6.36 3.42
C LEU A 65 -8.67 -5.21 3.35
N GLY A 66 -8.53 -4.56 2.18
CA GLY A 66 -7.70 -3.38 2.03
C GLY A 66 -8.16 -2.22 2.92
N ALA A 67 -9.45 -1.91 2.89
CA ALA A 67 -10.04 -0.82 3.66
C ALA A 67 -9.85 -0.95 5.18
N ILE A 68 -9.71 -2.19 5.69
CA ILE A 68 -9.51 -2.46 7.11
C ILE A 68 -8.02 -2.63 7.43
N ALA A 69 -7.34 -3.54 6.71
CA ALA A 69 -5.96 -3.89 6.99
C ALA A 69 -4.97 -2.75 6.68
N GLY A 70 -5.25 -1.94 5.65
CA GLY A 70 -4.44 -0.78 5.28
C GLY A 70 -4.32 0.23 6.42
N PRO A 71 -5.42 0.85 6.87
CA PRO A 71 -5.39 1.80 7.99
C PRO A 71 -4.80 1.21 9.28
N LEU A 72 -5.10 -0.06 9.59
CA LEU A 72 -4.54 -0.72 10.77
C LEU A 72 -3.02 -0.89 10.67
N SER A 73 -2.49 -1.22 9.50
CA SER A 73 -1.05 -1.33 9.25
C SER A 73 -0.34 0.01 9.46
N PHE A 74 -0.89 1.10 8.92
CA PHE A 74 -0.33 2.44 9.12
C PHE A 74 -0.42 2.91 10.57
N ARG A 75 -1.51 2.61 11.26
CA ARG A 75 -1.65 2.88 12.70
C ARG A 75 -0.62 2.10 13.52
N ALA A 76 -0.37 0.83 13.18
CA ALA A 76 0.66 0.02 13.82
C ALA A 76 2.06 0.60 13.56
N GLY A 77 2.36 1.00 12.32
CA GLY A 77 3.62 1.67 11.98
C GLY A 77 3.82 2.98 12.75
N ALA A 78 2.77 3.79 12.89
CA ALA A 78 2.82 5.00 13.70
C ALA A 78 3.05 4.70 15.20
N ALA A 79 2.41 3.67 15.74
CA ALA A 79 2.64 3.21 17.12
C ALA A 79 4.07 2.69 17.35
N LEU A 80 4.73 2.19 16.31
CA LEU A 80 6.15 1.79 16.33
C LEU A 80 7.12 2.97 16.09
N GLY A 81 6.62 4.19 15.93
CA GLY A 81 7.42 5.40 15.71
C GLY A 81 7.89 5.60 14.26
N ALA A 82 7.38 4.82 13.31
CA ALA A 82 7.77 4.95 11.90
C ALA A 82 7.16 6.19 11.21
N ALA A 83 6.01 6.65 11.68
CA ALA A 83 5.27 7.78 11.12
C ALA A 83 4.53 8.56 12.20
N LEU A 84 4.26 9.83 11.91
CA LEU A 84 3.38 10.70 12.68
C LEU A 84 2.09 10.90 11.88
N ILE A 85 0.96 10.77 12.57
CA ILE A 85 -0.38 10.92 11.98
C ILE A 85 -1.04 12.13 12.66
N PRO A 86 -1.07 13.31 12.01
CA PRO A 86 -1.57 14.55 12.64
C PRO A 86 -3.07 14.49 12.96
N ASP A 87 -3.89 14.03 12.01
CA ASP A 87 -5.31 13.79 12.20
C ASP A 87 -5.60 12.30 12.00
N LEU A 88 -5.77 11.58 13.10
CA LEU A 88 -5.99 10.13 13.07
C LEU A 88 -7.24 9.76 12.30
N THR A 89 -8.38 10.43 12.53
CA THR A 89 -9.65 10.05 11.93
C THR A 89 -9.65 10.31 10.43
N ALA A 90 -9.20 11.50 10.01
CA ALA A 90 -9.11 11.84 8.60
C ALA A 90 -8.12 10.92 7.87
N THR A 91 -6.96 10.64 8.48
CA THR A 91 -5.94 9.77 7.90
C THR A 91 -6.44 8.34 7.75
N LEU A 92 -7.08 7.78 8.77
CA LEU A 92 -7.67 6.44 8.68
C LEU A 92 -8.76 6.37 7.61
N GLY A 93 -9.57 7.42 7.45
CA GLY A 93 -10.57 7.50 6.38
C GLY A 93 -9.94 7.53 4.97
N VAL A 94 -8.94 8.38 4.76
CA VAL A 94 -8.21 8.47 3.48
C VAL A 94 -7.52 7.15 3.16
N LEU A 95 -6.86 6.55 4.15
CA LEU A 95 -6.22 5.25 4.00
C LEU A 95 -7.23 4.14 3.74
N ALA A 96 -8.41 4.16 4.36
CA ALA A 96 -9.44 3.14 4.13
C ALA A 96 -9.91 3.17 2.69
N ILE A 97 -10.21 4.36 2.16
CA ILE A 97 -10.63 4.55 0.77
C ILE A 97 -9.49 4.19 -0.19
N GLY A 98 -8.28 4.68 0.06
CA GLY A 98 -7.12 4.40 -0.76
C GLY A 98 -6.80 2.91 -0.82
N TRP A 99 -6.74 2.25 0.34
CA TRP A 99 -6.42 0.83 0.42
C TRP A 99 -7.55 -0.09 -0.07
N ALA A 100 -8.81 0.37 -0.05
CA ALA A 100 -9.89 -0.32 -0.74
C ALA A 100 -9.61 -0.46 -2.25
N VAL A 101 -8.90 0.50 -2.85
CA VAL A 101 -8.51 0.46 -4.27
C VAL A 101 -7.17 -0.25 -4.47
N TRP A 102 -6.19 0.01 -3.59
CA TRP A 102 -4.87 -0.60 -3.72
C TRP A 102 -4.86 -2.11 -3.57
N MET A 103 -5.62 -2.66 -2.63
CA MET A 103 -5.64 -4.09 -2.38
C MET A 103 -6.08 -4.91 -3.61
N PRO A 104 -7.24 -4.65 -4.25
CA PRO A 104 -7.61 -5.34 -5.49
C PRO A 104 -6.62 -5.08 -6.63
N LEU A 105 -6.06 -3.86 -6.73
CA LEU A 105 -5.09 -3.52 -7.76
C LEU A 105 -3.80 -4.35 -7.62
N LEU A 106 -3.30 -4.54 -6.41
CA LEU A 106 -2.14 -5.38 -6.12
C LEU A 106 -2.39 -6.85 -6.46
N VAL A 107 -3.57 -7.38 -6.12
CA VAL A 107 -3.97 -8.76 -6.47
C VAL A 107 -3.94 -8.96 -7.98
N TRP A 108 -4.51 -8.01 -8.73
CA TRP A 108 -4.54 -8.03 -10.19
C TRP A 108 -3.15 -7.92 -10.83
N MET A 109 -2.28 -7.03 -10.30
CA MET A 109 -0.91 -6.93 -10.77
C MET A 109 -0.09 -8.19 -10.48
N GLY A 110 -0.34 -8.82 -9.33
CA GLY A 110 0.26 -10.11 -8.95
C GLY A 110 -0.12 -11.20 -9.94
N GLU A 111 -1.42 -11.34 -10.24
CA GLU A 111 -1.94 -12.32 -11.20
C GLU A 111 -1.31 -12.17 -12.60
N ARG A 112 -1.08 -10.94 -13.06
CA ARG A 112 -0.40 -10.69 -14.35
C ARG A 112 1.10 -10.90 -14.33
N SER A 113 1.71 -10.80 -13.15
CA SER A 113 3.15 -11.01 -12.96
C SER A 113 3.49 -12.47 -12.68
N ASP A 114 2.49 -13.29 -12.41
CA ASP A 114 2.65 -14.72 -12.22
C ASP A 114 3.03 -15.37 -13.54
N GLY A 115 4.30 -15.77 -13.65
CA GLY A 115 4.84 -16.54 -14.78
C GLY A 115 4.24 -17.94 -14.93
N THR A 116 3.27 -18.32 -14.09
CA THR A 116 2.38 -19.46 -14.32
C THR A 116 1.31 -19.05 -15.33
N GLY A 117 1.71 -18.70 -16.54
CA GLY A 117 0.80 -18.84 -17.67
C GLY A 117 0.37 -20.30 -17.66
N SER A 118 -0.93 -20.54 -17.48
CA SER A 118 -1.52 -21.83 -17.84
C SER A 118 -1.19 -22.04 -19.31
N LEU A 119 -0.15 -22.83 -19.58
CA LEU A 119 0.08 -23.36 -20.91
C LEU A 119 -1.24 -24.06 -21.32
N PRO A 120 -1.78 -23.74 -22.51
CA PRO A 120 -2.89 -24.51 -23.06
C PRO A 120 -2.50 -25.98 -23.26
#